data_AF-A0A7Y4X633-F1
#
_entry.id   AF-A0A7Y4X633-F1
#
_cell.length_a   1.000
_cell.length_b   1.000
_cell.length_c   1.000
_cell.angle_alpha   90.00
_cell.angle_beta   90.00
_cell.angle_gamma   90.00
#
_symmetry.space_group_name_H-M   'P 1'
#
loop_
_entity.id
_entity.type
_entity.pdbx_description
1 polymer ?
#
loop_
_entity_poly.entity_id
_entity_poly.type
_entity_poly.pdbx_seq_one_letter_code
_entity_poly.pdbx_strand_id
1 'polypeptide(L)'
;MMSHNLSKCVHAVLLLLTVAVANALADTTPGTIWISAEKLSALPMAGPAWQQLKTQADRPAGTPHLSDQDQMNNVYVLAKALVYARTGEEKYRAEVRQQLKLALNTELGGCTLALGRELAAYVIAADLIHLSGYDSTFDTNEFRPWLRRTLIETLEGRTLQSAHEERPNNWGTHAGASRAAVAVYLGDTAELARTAQVFQGFLGDRSAYAGFKFGADLSWQCDP
;
A
#
# COMPACT_ATOMS: atom_id res chain seq x y z
N MET A 1 60.84 2.57 -14.81
CA MET A 1 59.90 3.70 -15.03
C MET A 1 58.46 3.23 -15.25
N MET A 2 57.97 2.21 -14.50
CA MET A 2 56.63 1.63 -14.72
C MET A 2 55.82 1.31 -13.44
N SER A 3 56.37 1.48 -12.23
CA SER A 3 55.67 1.08 -10.99
C SER A 3 54.83 2.20 -10.32
N HIS A 4 54.95 3.45 -10.74
CA HIS A 4 54.21 4.57 -10.12
C HIS A 4 52.87 4.91 -10.77
N ASN A 5 52.58 4.41 -11.97
CA ASN A 5 51.31 4.69 -12.66
C ASN A 5 50.22 3.64 -12.39
N LEU A 6 50.58 2.41 -12.01
CA LEU A 6 49.60 1.36 -11.69
C LEU A 6 48.83 1.66 -10.39
N SER A 7 49.51 2.20 -9.37
CA SER A 7 48.91 2.47 -8.06
C SER A 7 47.83 3.57 -8.10
N LYS A 8 48.01 4.59 -8.96
CA LYS A 8 47.01 5.66 -9.14
C LYS A 8 45.77 5.19 -9.92
N CYS A 9 45.95 4.31 -10.90
CA CYS A 9 44.84 3.71 -11.65
C CYS A 9 44.01 2.74 -10.79
N VAL A 10 44.64 1.95 -9.92
CA VAL A 10 43.93 1.02 -9.03
C VAL A 10 43.11 1.76 -7.96
N HIS A 11 43.60 2.87 -7.41
CA HIS A 11 42.82 3.69 -6.46
C HIS A 11 41.65 4.42 -7.13
N ALA A 12 41.80 4.89 -8.37
CA ALA A 12 40.71 5.53 -9.11
C ALA A 12 39.59 4.53 -9.49
N VAL A 13 39.96 3.32 -9.89
CA VAL A 13 38.99 2.25 -10.23
C VAL A 13 38.28 1.72 -8.99
N LEU A 14 38.97 1.58 -7.86
CA LEU A 14 38.36 1.16 -6.59
C LEU A 14 37.38 2.22 -6.05
N LEU A 15 37.71 3.52 -6.18
CA LEU A 15 36.83 4.62 -5.77
C LEU A 15 35.59 4.73 -6.67
N LEU A 16 35.74 4.53 -7.99
CA LEU A 16 34.64 4.50 -8.96
C LEU A 16 33.71 3.28 -8.76
N LEU A 17 34.24 2.11 -8.40
CA LEU A 17 33.42 0.95 -8.05
C LEU A 17 32.69 1.15 -6.71
N THR A 18 33.29 1.80 -5.71
CA THR A 18 32.59 2.08 -4.44
C THR A 18 31.45 3.10 -4.57
N VAL A 19 31.58 4.10 -5.44
CA VAL A 19 30.50 5.08 -5.68
C VAL A 19 29.38 4.49 -6.55
N ALA A 20 29.72 3.66 -7.54
CA ALA A 20 28.72 2.95 -8.35
C ALA A 20 27.93 1.90 -7.53
N VAL A 21 28.58 1.20 -6.59
CA VAL A 21 27.91 0.25 -5.70
C VAL A 21 27.11 0.97 -4.61
N ALA A 22 27.57 2.12 -4.09
CA ALA A 22 26.78 2.93 -3.16
C ALA A 22 25.51 3.51 -3.81
N ASN A 23 25.56 3.93 -5.07
CA ASN A 23 24.37 4.35 -5.80
C ASN A 23 23.47 3.18 -6.23
N ALA A 24 24.03 1.99 -6.49
CA ALA A 24 23.25 0.79 -6.79
C ALA A 24 22.55 0.19 -5.54
N LEU A 25 23.01 0.55 -4.33
CA LEU A 25 22.38 0.17 -3.07
C LEU A 25 21.46 1.27 -2.49
N ALA A 26 21.46 2.46 -3.09
CA ALA A 26 20.60 3.58 -2.71
C ALA A 26 19.40 3.76 -3.66
N ASP A 27 19.28 2.93 -4.69
CA ASP A 27 18.13 2.89 -5.59
C ASP A 27 17.26 1.65 -5.31
N THR A 28 16.90 1.45 -4.05
CA THR A 28 15.55 0.94 -3.77
C THR A 28 14.60 2.07 -4.10
N THR A 29 14.33 2.30 -5.38
CA THR A 29 13.22 3.16 -5.79
C THR A 29 12.00 2.65 -5.02
N PRO A 30 11.34 3.44 -4.16
CA PRO A 30 10.09 3.01 -3.54
C PRO A 30 9.15 2.60 -4.67
N GLY A 31 8.90 1.30 -4.73
CA GLY A 31 8.82 0.59 -6.01
C GLY A 31 7.46 -0.02 -6.27
N THR A 32 6.42 0.77 -6.03
CA THR A 32 5.06 0.61 -6.55
C THR A 32 4.29 -0.62 -6.09
N ILE A 33 3.48 -0.45 -5.04
CA ILE A 33 2.60 -1.49 -4.51
C ILE A 33 1.66 -2.05 -5.59
N TRP A 34 1.15 -1.17 -6.46
CA TRP A 34 0.19 -1.55 -7.52
C TRP A 34 0.82 -1.46 -8.91
N ILE A 35 1.34 -0.29 -9.28
CA ILE A 35 1.69 0.02 -10.69
C ILE A 35 3.02 0.77 -10.80
N SER A 36 3.95 0.24 -11.60
CA SER A 36 5.25 0.87 -11.81
C SER A 36 5.13 2.29 -12.37
N ALA A 37 6.09 3.16 -12.03
CA ALA A 37 6.12 4.54 -12.53
C ALA A 37 6.24 4.58 -14.06
N GLU A 38 7.00 3.66 -14.66
CA GLU A 38 7.15 3.51 -16.11
C GLU A 38 5.82 3.12 -16.74
N LYS A 39 5.13 2.12 -16.18
CA LYS A 39 3.83 1.69 -16.69
C LYS A 39 2.80 2.81 -16.56
N LEU A 40 2.76 3.48 -15.42
CA LEU A 40 1.81 4.56 -15.15
C LEU A 40 2.05 5.75 -16.09
N SER A 41 3.31 6.17 -16.28
CA SER A 41 3.68 7.28 -17.18
C SER A 41 3.34 7.02 -18.65
N ALA A 42 3.39 5.75 -19.09
CA ALA A 42 3.04 5.34 -20.45
C ALA A 42 1.53 5.33 -20.76
N LEU A 43 0.65 5.42 -19.75
CA LEU A 43 -0.79 5.39 -19.97
C LEU A 43 -1.31 6.71 -20.59
N PRO A 44 -2.37 6.71 -21.41
CA PRO A 44 -2.92 7.96 -21.95
C PRO A 44 -3.41 8.94 -20.87
N MET A 45 -3.17 10.24 -21.07
CA MET A 45 -3.76 11.35 -20.28
C MET A 45 -4.89 12.04 -21.04
N ALA A 46 -5.61 11.27 -21.86
CA ALA A 46 -6.72 11.75 -22.66
C ALA A 46 -7.77 10.65 -22.82
N GLY A 47 -8.95 11.04 -23.30
CA GLY A 47 -10.08 10.14 -23.48
C GLY A 47 -10.86 9.85 -22.19
N PRO A 48 -11.92 9.02 -22.29
CA PRO A 48 -12.91 8.88 -21.23
C PRO A 48 -12.35 8.42 -19.88
N ALA A 49 -11.40 7.48 -19.88
CA ALA A 49 -10.81 6.95 -18.65
C ALA A 49 -10.03 8.02 -17.87
N TRP A 50 -9.19 8.80 -18.56
CA TRP A 50 -8.47 9.91 -17.93
C TRP A 50 -9.42 10.98 -17.42
N GLN A 51 -10.43 11.35 -18.20
CA GLN A 51 -11.42 12.35 -17.81
C GLN A 51 -12.20 11.94 -16.55
N GLN A 52 -12.57 10.66 -16.45
CA GLN A 52 -13.23 10.13 -15.25
C GLN A 52 -12.30 10.14 -14.03
N LEU A 53 -11.06 9.65 -14.18
CA LEU A 53 -10.07 9.70 -13.10
C LEU A 53 -9.85 11.14 -12.61
N LYS A 54 -9.62 12.07 -13.54
CA LYS A 54 -9.41 13.47 -13.23
C LYS A 54 -10.62 14.11 -12.55
N THR A 55 -11.83 13.75 -12.98
CA THR A 55 -13.08 14.19 -12.33
C THR A 55 -13.14 13.75 -10.87
N GLN A 56 -12.75 12.51 -10.55
CA GLN A 56 -12.69 12.06 -9.15
C GLN A 56 -11.58 12.74 -8.36
N ALA A 57 -10.40 12.91 -8.97
CA ALA A 57 -9.28 13.62 -8.36
C ALA A 57 -9.60 15.09 -8.06
N ASP A 58 -10.47 15.74 -8.84
CA ASP A 58 -10.88 17.13 -8.64
C ASP A 58 -11.94 17.31 -7.54
N ARG A 59 -12.57 16.24 -7.06
CA ARG A 59 -13.55 16.33 -5.97
C ARG A 59 -12.86 16.58 -4.64
N PRO A 60 -13.48 17.34 -3.72
CA PRO A 60 -13.00 17.41 -2.34
C PRO A 60 -13.08 16.00 -1.72
N ALA A 61 -12.00 15.54 -1.09
CA ALA A 61 -11.96 14.21 -0.50
C ALA A 61 -12.79 14.10 0.79
N GLY A 62 -13.13 15.21 1.45
CA GLY A 62 -13.90 15.22 2.70
C GLY A 62 -13.05 14.91 3.95
N THR A 63 -13.71 14.47 5.03
CA THR A 63 -13.04 13.94 6.23
C THR A 63 -13.18 12.43 6.22
N PRO A 64 -12.07 11.66 6.24
CA PRO A 64 -12.11 10.21 6.18
C PRO A 64 -12.59 9.61 7.51
N HIS A 65 -13.37 8.54 7.42
CA HIS A 65 -13.89 7.79 8.56
C HIS A 65 -13.71 6.29 8.33
N LEU A 66 -12.54 5.70 8.55
CA LEU A 66 -12.25 4.31 8.15
C LEU A 66 -13.16 3.25 8.83
N SER A 67 -13.94 3.63 9.83
CA SER A 67 -15.03 2.85 10.41
C SER A 67 -16.28 2.75 9.53
N ASP A 68 -16.42 3.61 8.51
CA ASP A 68 -17.53 3.66 7.57
C ASP A 68 -17.10 3.13 6.19
N GLN A 69 -17.72 2.03 5.79
CA GLN A 69 -17.43 1.31 4.55
C GLN A 69 -18.18 1.85 3.33
N ASP A 70 -19.13 2.78 3.53
CA ASP A 70 -20.00 3.32 2.49
C ASP A 70 -19.52 4.71 2.00
N GLN A 71 -18.45 5.24 2.59
CA GLN A 71 -17.84 6.50 2.18
C GLN A 71 -17.06 6.36 0.86
N MET A 72 -16.76 7.50 0.23
CA MET A 72 -16.03 7.56 -1.05
C MET A 72 -14.63 8.17 -0.93
N ASN A 73 -14.19 8.49 0.30
CA ASN A 73 -12.94 9.20 0.54
C ASN A 73 -11.74 8.44 -0.02
N ASN A 74 -11.68 7.12 0.19
CA ASN A 74 -10.62 6.25 -0.37
C ASN A 74 -10.49 6.37 -1.89
N VAL A 75 -11.61 6.43 -2.63
CA VAL A 75 -11.65 6.58 -4.08
C VAL A 75 -11.08 7.93 -4.50
N TYR A 76 -11.50 9.01 -3.84
CA TYR A 76 -11.02 10.35 -4.16
C TYR A 76 -9.52 10.51 -3.83
N VAL A 77 -9.07 9.97 -2.70
CA VAL A 77 -7.66 9.98 -2.29
C VAL A 77 -6.80 9.22 -3.29
N LEU A 78 -7.19 8.01 -3.67
CA LEU A 78 -6.44 7.23 -4.66
C LEU A 78 -6.43 7.91 -6.03
N ALA A 79 -7.55 8.51 -6.45
CA ALA A 79 -7.63 9.25 -7.70
C ALA A 79 -6.66 10.45 -7.72
N LYS A 80 -6.60 11.22 -6.62
CA LYS A 80 -5.65 12.33 -6.46
C LYS A 80 -4.21 11.83 -6.53
N ALA A 81 -3.88 10.73 -5.86
CA ALA A 81 -2.54 10.15 -5.87
C ALA A 81 -2.11 9.71 -7.28
N LEU A 82 -3.02 9.05 -8.03
CA LEU A 82 -2.77 8.68 -9.42
C LEU A 82 -2.58 9.89 -10.33
N VAL A 83 -3.41 10.94 -10.18
CA VAL A 83 -3.23 12.17 -10.97
C VAL A 83 -1.92 12.87 -10.61
N TYR A 84 -1.56 12.98 -9.33
CA TYR A 84 -0.26 13.49 -8.92
C TYR A 84 0.89 12.72 -9.58
N ALA A 85 0.89 11.40 -9.46
CA ALA A 85 1.93 10.55 -10.04
C ALA A 85 2.03 10.69 -11.57
N ARG A 86 0.95 11.12 -12.23
CA ARG A 86 0.90 11.38 -13.67
C ARG A 86 1.32 12.78 -14.09
N THR A 87 0.99 13.80 -13.29
CA THR A 87 1.13 15.20 -13.72
C THR A 87 2.19 15.98 -12.95
N GLY A 88 2.58 15.51 -11.76
CA GLY A 88 3.40 16.26 -10.82
C GLY A 88 2.68 17.46 -10.19
N GLU A 89 1.35 17.60 -10.35
CA GLU A 89 0.61 18.71 -9.76
C GLU A 89 0.56 18.59 -8.23
N GLU A 90 1.41 19.37 -7.55
CA GLU A 90 1.63 19.30 -6.09
C GLU A 90 0.37 19.51 -5.24
N LYS A 91 -0.66 20.18 -5.75
CA LYS A 91 -1.95 20.31 -5.03
C LYS A 91 -2.54 18.94 -4.68
N TYR A 92 -2.46 17.95 -5.57
CA TYR A 92 -2.98 16.61 -5.31
C TYR A 92 -2.12 15.87 -4.30
N ARG A 93 -0.79 16.01 -4.37
CA ARG A 93 0.14 15.43 -3.39
C ARG A 93 -0.14 15.94 -1.98
N ALA A 94 -0.29 17.25 -1.85
CA ALA A 94 -0.57 17.92 -0.59
C ALA A 94 -1.92 17.47 0.01
N GLU A 95 -2.96 17.38 -0.83
CA GLU A 95 -4.27 16.88 -0.39
C GLU A 95 -4.21 15.41 0.03
N VAL A 96 -3.52 14.53 -0.71
CA VAL A 96 -3.33 13.13 -0.31
C VAL A 96 -2.62 13.05 1.04
N ARG A 97 -1.50 13.77 1.23
CA ARG A 97 -0.80 13.83 2.52
C ARG A 97 -1.73 14.28 3.65
N GLN A 98 -2.56 15.29 3.41
CA GLN A 98 -3.51 15.76 4.42
C GLN A 98 -4.56 14.69 4.76
N GLN A 99 -5.09 14.00 3.76
CA GLN A 99 -6.06 12.91 3.96
C GLN A 99 -5.46 11.73 4.71
N LEU A 100 -4.20 11.38 4.43
CA LEU A 100 -3.48 10.36 5.20
C LEU A 100 -3.41 10.74 6.68
N LYS A 101 -3.10 12.00 7.01
CA LYS A 101 -3.11 12.50 8.39
C LYS A 101 -4.48 12.41 9.05
N LEU A 102 -5.53 12.78 8.32
CA LEU A 102 -6.90 12.77 8.84
C LEU A 102 -7.44 11.35 9.05
N ALA A 103 -6.94 10.35 8.31
CA ALA A 103 -7.41 8.97 8.40
C ALA A 103 -6.97 8.25 9.69
N LEU A 104 -5.87 8.70 10.31
CA LEU A 104 -5.31 8.07 11.52
C LEU A 104 -6.35 7.93 12.63
N ASN A 105 -6.51 6.71 13.13
CA ASN A 105 -7.41 6.36 14.24
C ASN A 105 -8.91 6.50 13.93
N THR A 106 -9.29 6.73 12.67
CA THR A 106 -10.71 6.84 12.28
C THR A 106 -11.38 5.49 12.04
N GLU A 107 -10.60 4.41 12.10
CA GLU A 107 -11.07 3.03 12.14
C GLU A 107 -11.68 2.62 13.50
N LEU A 108 -11.34 3.37 14.56
CA LEU A 108 -11.78 3.07 15.92
C LEU A 108 -13.30 3.18 16.06
N GLY A 109 -13.91 2.20 16.72
CA GLY A 109 -15.37 2.10 16.86
C GLY A 109 -16.07 1.46 15.65
N GLY A 110 -15.34 1.15 14.58
CA GLY A 110 -15.83 0.38 13.45
C GLY A 110 -15.52 -1.12 13.53
N CYS A 111 -15.71 -1.80 12.41
CA CYS A 111 -15.42 -3.21 12.25
C CYS A 111 -14.29 -3.44 11.23
N THR A 112 -13.70 -4.64 11.24
CA THR A 112 -12.61 -4.99 10.30
C THR A 112 -13.05 -5.02 8.83
N LEU A 113 -14.36 -5.07 8.52
CA LEU A 113 -14.85 -4.99 7.13
C LEU A 113 -14.64 -3.58 6.57
N ALA A 114 -15.04 -2.57 7.34
CA ALA A 114 -14.87 -1.16 6.96
C ALA A 114 -13.39 -0.82 6.83
N LEU A 115 -12.59 -1.14 7.85
CA LEU A 115 -11.14 -0.95 7.80
C LEU A 115 -10.52 -1.65 6.58
N GLY A 116 -10.86 -2.93 6.35
CA GLY A 116 -10.32 -3.71 5.24
C GLY A 116 -10.71 -3.18 3.87
N ARG A 117 -11.90 -2.58 3.72
CA ARG A 117 -12.36 -1.97 2.46
C ARG A 117 -11.66 -0.65 2.17
N GLU A 118 -11.40 0.15 3.21
CA GLU A 118 -10.86 1.49 3.06
C GLU A 118 -9.33 1.52 2.98
N LEU A 119 -8.63 0.77 3.85
CA LEU A 119 -7.21 0.97 4.15
C LEU A 119 -6.28 0.86 2.94
N ALA A 120 -6.45 -0.16 2.08
CA ALA A 120 -5.56 -0.42 0.96
C ALA A 120 -5.35 0.81 0.06
N ALA A 121 -6.41 1.59 -0.19
CA ALA A 121 -6.33 2.78 -1.04
C ALA A 121 -5.43 3.86 -0.44
N TYR A 122 -5.47 4.07 0.87
CA TYR A 122 -4.60 5.04 1.55
C TYR A 122 -3.15 4.61 1.53
N VAL A 123 -2.88 3.32 1.72
CA VAL A 123 -1.51 2.77 1.67
C VAL A 123 -0.91 2.93 0.26
N ILE A 124 -1.69 2.58 -0.77
CA ILE A 124 -1.26 2.75 -2.16
C ILE A 124 -1.11 4.24 -2.51
N ALA A 125 -1.99 5.10 -2.02
CA ALA A 125 -1.87 6.55 -2.23
C ALA A 125 -0.59 7.10 -1.60
N ALA A 126 -0.22 6.65 -0.39
CA ALA A 126 1.03 7.03 0.27
C ALA A 126 2.28 6.63 -0.53
N ASP A 127 2.26 5.46 -1.16
CA ASP A 127 3.31 4.99 -2.07
C ASP A 127 3.39 5.84 -3.35
N LEU A 128 2.25 6.08 -4.01
CA LEU A 128 2.17 6.88 -5.25
C LEU A 128 2.63 8.33 -5.06
N ILE A 129 2.44 8.92 -3.89
CA ILE A 129 2.94 10.27 -3.59
C ILE A 129 4.38 10.28 -3.06
N HIS A 130 5.02 9.11 -2.96
CA HIS A 130 6.34 8.94 -2.37
C HIS A 130 6.39 9.58 -0.97
N LEU A 131 5.47 9.18 -0.07
CA LEU A 131 5.29 9.84 1.23
C LEU A 131 6.59 9.85 2.05
N SER A 132 7.37 8.76 2.02
CA SER A 132 8.62 8.62 2.76
C SER A 132 9.65 9.70 2.42
N GLY A 133 9.70 10.18 1.17
CA GLY A 133 10.54 11.31 0.78
C GLY A 133 9.82 12.66 0.81
N TYR A 134 8.49 12.70 0.78
CA TYR A 134 7.71 13.94 0.85
C TYR A 134 7.57 14.50 2.27
N ASP A 135 7.22 13.64 3.23
CA ASP A 135 7.01 13.96 4.64
C ASP A 135 7.51 12.78 5.49
N SER A 136 8.84 12.60 5.48
CA SER A 136 9.53 11.47 6.13
C SER A 136 9.25 11.36 7.63
N THR A 137 9.08 12.51 8.29
CA THR A 137 8.72 12.60 9.72
C THR A 137 7.35 12.01 9.97
N PHE A 138 6.34 12.41 9.21
CA PHE A 138 4.99 11.85 9.34
C PHE A 138 4.96 10.35 8.98
N ASP A 139 5.62 9.97 7.87
CA ASP A 139 5.68 8.56 7.46
C ASP A 139 6.27 7.67 8.56
N THR A 140 7.44 8.05 9.07
CA THR A 140 8.20 7.26 10.03
C THR A 140 7.54 7.20 11.41
N ASN A 141 7.07 8.35 11.91
CA ASN A 141 6.66 8.47 13.30
C ASN A 141 5.15 8.23 13.53
N GLU A 142 4.33 8.35 12.48
CA GLU A 142 2.88 8.30 12.63
C GLU A 142 2.24 7.27 11.69
N PHE A 143 2.47 7.38 10.38
CA PHE A 143 1.78 6.53 9.39
C PHE A 143 2.20 5.06 9.48
N ARG A 144 3.50 4.74 9.40
CA ARG A 144 3.98 3.35 9.51
C ARG A 144 3.63 2.69 10.85
N PRO A 145 3.79 3.35 12.02
CA PRO A 145 3.31 2.81 13.28
C PRO A 145 1.80 2.56 13.30
N TRP A 146 1.01 3.48 12.75
CA TRP A 146 -0.44 3.30 12.60
C TRP A 146 -0.78 2.06 11.75
N LEU A 147 -0.15 1.89 10.58
CA LEU A 147 -0.33 0.69 9.74
C LEU A 147 0.02 -0.62 10.47
N ARG A 148 1.07 -0.64 11.29
CA ARG A 148 1.40 -1.84 12.09
C ARG A 148 0.32 -2.15 13.11
N ARG A 149 -0.25 -1.12 13.74
CA ARG A 149 -1.31 -1.28 14.73
C ARG A 149 -2.60 -1.80 14.11
N THR A 150 -3.00 -1.28 12.95
CA THR A 150 -4.25 -1.67 12.29
C THR A 150 -4.30 -3.15 11.89
N LEU A 151 -3.14 -3.79 11.71
CA LEU A 151 -3.05 -5.25 11.49
C LEU A 151 -3.56 -6.07 12.68
N ILE A 152 -3.29 -5.61 13.91
CA ILE A 152 -3.43 -6.40 15.15
C ILE A 152 -4.45 -5.82 16.15
N GLU A 153 -4.95 -4.61 15.94
CA GLU A 153 -5.94 -4.02 16.83
C GLU A 153 -7.29 -4.74 16.71
N THR A 154 -7.99 -4.88 17.83
CA THR A 154 -9.28 -5.57 17.87
C THR A 154 -10.41 -4.58 17.60
N LEU A 155 -11.10 -4.76 16.48
CA LEU A 155 -12.30 -4.03 16.07
C LEU A 155 -13.48 -5.02 15.99
N GLU A 156 -14.51 -4.79 16.81
CA GLU A 156 -15.65 -5.70 16.98
C GLU A 156 -15.25 -7.18 17.15
N GLY A 157 -14.26 -7.43 18.01
CA GLY A 157 -13.83 -8.78 18.38
C GLY A 157 -12.92 -9.48 17.36
N ARG A 158 -12.44 -8.77 16.32
CA ARG A 158 -11.50 -9.31 15.32
C ARG A 158 -10.37 -8.34 15.03
N THR A 159 -9.23 -8.86 14.61
CA THR A 159 -8.15 -8.06 14.03
C THR A 159 -8.22 -8.14 12.51
N LEU A 160 -7.55 -7.24 11.79
CA LEU A 160 -7.49 -7.35 10.32
C LEU A 160 -6.83 -8.67 9.90
N GLN A 161 -5.82 -9.13 10.65
CA GLN A 161 -5.21 -10.44 10.48
C GLN A 161 -6.20 -11.59 10.67
N SER A 162 -6.92 -11.65 11.80
CA SER A 162 -7.85 -12.74 12.08
C SER A 162 -9.08 -12.71 11.16
N ALA A 163 -9.52 -11.53 10.73
CA ALA A 163 -10.58 -11.40 9.74
C ALA A 163 -10.20 -12.08 8.41
N HIS A 164 -9.00 -11.82 7.88
CA HIS A 164 -8.53 -12.47 6.66
C HIS A 164 -8.35 -13.98 6.82
N GLU A 165 -7.80 -14.42 7.96
CA GLU A 165 -7.50 -15.83 8.23
C GLU A 165 -8.76 -16.66 8.48
N GLU A 166 -9.75 -16.10 9.15
CA GLU A 166 -10.91 -16.88 9.57
C GLU A 166 -12.11 -16.73 8.65
N ARG A 167 -12.24 -15.65 7.87
CA ARG A 167 -13.45 -15.38 7.08
C ARG A 167 -13.28 -15.73 5.59
N PRO A 168 -13.80 -16.87 5.12
CA PRO A 168 -13.69 -17.29 3.72
C PRO A 168 -14.68 -16.55 2.80
N ASN A 169 -14.77 -15.22 2.86
CA ASN A 169 -15.75 -14.40 2.13
C ASN A 169 -15.20 -12.99 1.83
N ASN A 170 -16.05 -12.11 1.28
CA ASN A 170 -15.68 -10.73 0.92
C ASN A 170 -15.01 -9.95 2.07
N TRP A 171 -15.41 -10.21 3.32
CA TRP A 171 -14.82 -9.54 4.48
C TRP A 171 -13.35 -9.93 4.63
N GLY A 172 -13.07 -11.23 4.63
CA GLY A 172 -11.71 -11.73 4.75
C GLY A 172 -10.83 -11.31 3.56
N THR A 173 -11.36 -11.30 2.35
CA THR A 173 -10.57 -10.89 1.17
C THR A 173 -10.27 -9.39 1.13
N HIS A 174 -11.19 -8.52 1.58
CA HIS A 174 -10.87 -7.10 1.78
C HIS A 174 -9.78 -6.92 2.84
N ALA A 175 -9.87 -7.63 3.95
CA ALA A 175 -8.82 -7.63 4.97
C ALA A 175 -7.48 -8.11 4.38
N GLY A 176 -7.49 -9.17 3.57
CA GLY A 176 -6.29 -9.70 2.90
C GLY A 176 -5.62 -8.71 1.95
N ALA A 177 -6.41 -8.02 1.11
CA ALA A 177 -5.89 -7.00 0.20
C ALA A 177 -5.21 -5.84 0.97
N SER A 178 -5.87 -5.36 2.04
CA SER A 178 -5.31 -4.31 2.90
C SER A 178 -4.05 -4.77 3.64
N ARG A 179 -4.03 -6.00 4.19
CA ARG A 179 -2.82 -6.59 4.81
C ARG A 179 -1.66 -6.65 3.81
N ALA A 180 -1.90 -7.10 2.58
CA ALA A 180 -0.86 -7.20 1.56
C ALA A 180 -0.30 -5.82 1.18
N ALA A 181 -1.16 -4.81 1.00
CA ALA A 181 -0.72 -3.45 0.73
C ALA A 181 0.14 -2.89 1.88
N VAL A 182 -0.30 -3.08 3.13
CA VAL A 182 0.47 -2.69 4.32
C VAL A 182 1.82 -3.41 4.37
N ALA A 183 1.84 -4.72 4.14
CA ALA A 183 3.05 -5.53 4.19
C ALA A 183 4.09 -5.02 3.18
N VAL A 184 3.68 -4.76 1.93
CA VAL A 184 4.58 -4.21 0.90
C VAL A 184 5.09 -2.82 1.30
N TYR A 185 4.21 -1.93 1.76
CA TYR A 185 4.60 -0.57 2.18
C TYR A 185 5.61 -0.57 3.33
N LEU A 186 5.44 -1.50 4.28
CA LEU A 186 6.29 -1.65 5.44
C LEU A 186 7.57 -2.46 5.17
N GLY A 187 7.69 -3.11 4.01
CA GLY A 187 8.76 -4.08 3.73
C GLY A 187 8.66 -5.35 4.57
N ASP A 188 7.46 -5.70 5.04
CA ASP A 188 7.21 -6.88 5.87
C ASP A 188 6.97 -8.11 5.01
N THR A 189 8.04 -8.80 4.66
CA THR A 189 7.99 -10.00 3.81
C THR A 189 7.28 -11.17 4.50
N ALA A 190 7.27 -11.23 5.83
CA ALA A 190 6.62 -12.30 6.58
C ALA A 190 5.10 -12.14 6.55
N GLU A 191 4.61 -10.93 6.78
CA GLU A 191 3.19 -10.60 6.65
C GLU A 191 2.71 -10.82 5.20
N LEU A 192 3.50 -10.40 4.20
CA LEU A 192 3.16 -10.63 2.80
C LEU A 192 3.08 -12.13 2.47
N ALA A 193 4.06 -12.93 2.90
CA ALA A 193 4.04 -14.38 2.71
C ALA A 193 2.83 -15.03 3.40
N ARG A 194 2.47 -14.57 4.60
CA ARG A 194 1.28 -15.06 5.32
C ARG A 194 -0.01 -14.70 4.59
N THR A 195 -0.15 -13.48 4.08
CA THR A 195 -1.32 -13.09 3.28
C THR A 195 -1.46 -13.94 2.02
N ALA A 196 -0.35 -14.21 1.33
CA ALA A 196 -0.34 -15.07 0.15
C ALA A 196 -0.76 -16.52 0.49
N GLN A 197 -0.25 -17.08 1.59
CA GLN A 197 -0.62 -18.41 2.06
C GLN A 197 -2.13 -18.54 2.31
N VAL A 198 -2.73 -17.57 3.01
CA VAL A 198 -4.17 -17.56 3.29
C VAL A 198 -4.98 -17.44 1.99
N PHE A 199 -4.53 -16.58 1.07
CA PHE A 199 -5.19 -16.40 -0.22
C PHE A 199 -5.11 -17.64 -1.11
N GLN A 200 -4.00 -18.41 -1.10
CA GLN A 200 -3.94 -19.72 -1.76
C GLN A 200 -5.01 -20.67 -1.22
N GLY A 201 -5.19 -20.71 0.11
CA GLY A 201 -6.28 -21.43 0.74
C GLY A 201 -7.65 -20.98 0.24
N PHE A 202 -7.89 -19.66 0.15
CA PHE A 202 -9.14 -19.10 -0.38
C PHE A 202 -9.41 -19.51 -1.83
N LEU A 203 -8.36 -19.63 -2.66
CA LEU A 203 -8.42 -20.08 -4.05
C LEU A 203 -8.56 -21.61 -4.21
N GLY A 204 -8.58 -22.36 -3.11
CA GLY A 204 -8.84 -23.80 -3.11
C GLY A 204 -7.66 -24.68 -2.68
N ASP A 205 -6.45 -24.13 -2.52
CA ASP A 205 -5.30 -24.89 -2.00
C ASP A 205 -5.37 -25.01 -0.47
N ARG A 206 -6.20 -25.94 -0.01
CA ARG A 206 -6.37 -26.23 1.42
C ARG A 206 -5.14 -26.85 2.07
N SER A 207 -4.17 -27.33 1.29
CA SER A 207 -2.88 -27.81 1.83
C SER A 207 -2.00 -26.65 2.28
N ALA A 208 -2.09 -25.50 1.59
CA ALA A 208 -1.42 -24.26 1.98
C ALA A 208 -2.10 -23.60 3.19
N TYR A 209 -3.44 -23.54 3.18
CA TYR A 209 -4.22 -22.95 4.29
C TYR A 209 -5.65 -23.49 4.39
N ALA A 210 -6.03 -23.99 5.57
CA ALA A 210 -7.36 -24.51 5.89
C ALA A 210 -7.94 -23.94 7.21
N GLY A 211 -7.43 -22.81 7.70
CA GLY A 211 -7.81 -22.23 9.01
C GLY A 211 -9.18 -21.55 9.07
N PHE A 212 -9.88 -21.45 7.93
CA PHE A 212 -11.15 -20.74 7.80
C PHE A 212 -12.24 -21.27 8.74
N LYS A 213 -13.13 -20.37 9.16
CA LYS A 213 -14.31 -20.65 9.98
C LYS A 213 -15.55 -20.39 9.14
N PHE A 214 -16.21 -21.47 8.74
CA PHE A 214 -17.42 -21.38 7.93
C PHE A 214 -18.64 -21.09 8.80
N GLY A 215 -19.44 -20.12 8.37
CA GLY A 215 -20.78 -19.88 8.92
C GLY A 215 -21.79 -20.92 8.44
N ALA A 216 -23.00 -20.90 9.03
CA ALA A 216 -24.08 -21.81 8.64
C ALA A 216 -24.61 -21.57 7.22
N ASP A 217 -24.56 -20.32 6.74
CA ASP A 217 -24.92 -19.97 5.37
C ASP A 217 -23.67 -19.89 4.49
N LEU A 218 -23.54 -20.83 3.56
CA LEU A 218 -22.38 -21.02 2.71
C LEU A 218 -22.51 -20.31 1.36
N SER A 219 -23.68 -19.74 1.02
CA SER A 219 -23.98 -19.20 -0.32
C SER A 219 -23.07 -18.05 -0.78
N TRP A 220 -22.34 -17.44 0.17
CA TRP A 220 -21.45 -16.30 -0.04
C TRP A 220 -20.04 -16.54 0.52
N GLN A 221 -19.69 -17.81 0.79
CA GLN A 221 -18.38 -18.23 1.29
C GLN A 221 -17.68 -19.10 0.23
N CYS A 222 -16.35 -19.07 0.19
CA CYS A 222 -15.53 -19.94 -0.67
C CYS A 222 -15.45 -21.37 -0.10
N ASP A 223 -16.60 -21.97 0.20
CA ASP A 223 -16.67 -23.37 0.63
C ASP A 223 -16.69 -24.28 -0.63
N PRO A 224 -15.68 -25.14 -0.83
CA PRO A 224 -15.57 -26.00 -2.01
C PRO A 224 -16.63 -27.10 -2.06
#